data_AF-A0A6V6YQP9-F1
#
_entry.id   AF-A0A6V6YQP9-F1
#
_cell.length_a   1.000
_cell.length_b   1.000
_cell.length_c   1.000
_cell.angle_alpha   90.00
_cell.angle_beta   90.00
_cell.angle_gamma   90.00
#
_symmetry.space_group_name_H-M   'P 1'
#
loop_
_entity.id
_entity.type
_entity.pdbx_description
1 polymer ?
#
loop_
_entity_poly.entity_id
_entity_poly.type
_entity_poly.pdbx_seq_one_letter_code
_entity_poly.pdbx_strand_id
1 'polypeptide(L)'
;MKQNNTASETEEIGKNFIRFNTVVLSVFIVWWYNVISTFGFGHFYLSGEKQMFEIIIYNIGSFVLPLLYTFYILGHVQYAKIKKQSLHFKLIGIAWLPSLILLAVICYTALTIDNRVYFE
;
A
#
# COMPACT_ATOMS: atom_id res chain seq x y z
N MET A 1 -1.64 -33.96 -38.38
CA MET A 1 -2.16 -33.13 -37.28
C MET A 1 -1.05 -32.20 -36.81
N LYS A 2 -1.09 -30.93 -37.20
CA LYS A 2 -0.23 -29.90 -36.60
C LYS A 2 -0.88 -29.51 -35.28
N GLN A 3 -0.27 -29.88 -34.17
CA GLN A 3 -0.56 -29.23 -32.89
C GLN A 3 -0.16 -27.76 -33.06
N ASN A 4 -1.15 -26.90 -33.29
CA ASN A 4 -0.97 -25.48 -33.07
C ASN A 4 -0.71 -25.33 -31.58
N ASN A 5 0.58 -25.26 -31.22
CA ASN A 5 1.03 -24.65 -29.98
C ASN A 5 0.69 -23.16 -30.06
N THR A 6 -0.60 -22.82 -29.99
CA THR A 6 -1.04 -21.56 -29.44
C THR A 6 -0.66 -21.62 -27.97
N ALA A 7 0.61 -21.35 -27.68
CA ALA A 7 1.01 -20.76 -26.42
C ALA A 7 0.04 -19.58 -26.25
N SER A 8 -0.92 -19.76 -25.35
CA SER A 8 -2.02 -18.83 -25.23
C SER A 8 -1.43 -17.44 -25.01
N GLU A 9 -1.90 -16.43 -25.73
CA GLU A 9 -1.61 -15.01 -25.48
C GLU A 9 -1.92 -14.58 -24.03
N THR A 10 -2.45 -15.48 -23.19
CA THR A 10 -2.73 -15.30 -21.77
C THR A 10 -1.56 -15.60 -20.82
N GLU A 11 -0.35 -15.89 -21.32
CA GLU A 11 0.78 -16.34 -20.48
C GLU A 11 1.89 -15.30 -20.24
N GLU A 12 1.95 -14.20 -21.01
CA GLU A 12 2.86 -13.10 -20.71
C GLU A 12 2.20 -12.09 -19.77
N ILE A 13 2.90 -11.75 -18.67
CA ILE A 13 2.57 -10.58 -17.87
C ILE A 13 2.65 -9.38 -18.83
N GLY A 14 1.49 -8.85 -19.22
CA GLY A 14 1.42 -7.83 -20.25
C GLY A 14 2.26 -6.62 -19.91
N LYS A 15 2.96 -6.06 -20.90
CA LYS A 15 3.77 -4.83 -20.77
C LYS A 15 3.01 -3.68 -20.11
N ASN A 16 1.68 -3.62 -20.30
CA ASN A 16 0.80 -2.64 -19.68
C ASN A 16 0.64 -2.85 -18.17
N PHE A 17 0.58 -4.09 -17.70
CA PHE A 17 0.54 -4.41 -16.27
C PHE A 17 1.84 -3.96 -15.60
N ILE A 18 3.00 -4.28 -16.17
CA ILE A 18 4.31 -3.87 -15.62
C ILE A 18 4.38 -2.33 -15.52
N ARG A 19 4.06 -1.62 -16.61
CA ARG A 19 4.07 -0.16 -16.66
C ARG A 19 3.15 0.46 -15.60
N PHE A 20 1.92 -0.06 -15.46
CA PHE A 20 0.99 0.43 -14.45
C PHE A 20 1.55 0.25 -13.04
N ASN A 21 2.04 -0.95 -12.71
CA ASN A 21 2.59 -1.23 -11.39
C ASN A 21 3.84 -0.38 -11.09
N THR A 22 4.65 -0.03 -12.10
CA THR A 22 5.75 0.94 -11.93
C THR A 22 5.24 2.33 -11.55
N VAL A 23 4.21 2.84 -12.24
CA VAL A 23 3.61 4.15 -11.92
C VAL A 23 3.02 4.15 -10.52
N VAL A 24 2.27 3.09 -10.17
CA VAL A 24 1.71 2.93 -8.82
C VAL A 24 2.81 2.90 -7.78
N LEU A 25 3.91 2.17 -8.01
CA LEU A 25 5.02 2.14 -7.08
C LEU A 25 5.62 3.53 -6.85
N SER A 26 5.77 4.36 -7.88
CA SER A 26 6.24 5.74 -7.73
C SER A 26 5.29 6.58 -6.87
N VAL A 27 3.97 6.45 -7.05
CA VAL A 27 2.97 7.11 -6.21
C VAL A 27 3.08 6.64 -4.77
N PHE A 28 3.23 5.34 -4.53
CA PHE A 28 3.40 4.78 -3.19
C PHE A 28 4.68 5.30 -2.52
N ILE A 29 5.80 5.38 -3.22
CA ILE A 29 7.06 5.91 -2.67
C ILE A 29 6.89 7.36 -2.24
N VAL A 30 6.31 8.20 -3.10
CA VAL A 30 6.06 9.62 -2.79
C VAL A 30 5.09 9.76 -1.62
N TRP A 31 4.00 8.99 -1.61
CA TRP A 31 3.04 8.97 -0.52
C TRP A 31 3.72 8.62 0.81
N TRP A 32 4.43 7.49 0.85
CA TRP A 32 5.08 7.01 2.07
C TRP A 32 6.23 7.89 2.54
N TYR A 33 6.94 8.55 1.62
CA TYR A 33 7.89 9.60 1.99
C TYR A 33 7.21 10.72 2.79
N ASN A 34 6.05 11.22 2.33
CA ASN A 34 5.32 12.27 3.02
C ASN A 34 4.75 11.80 4.37
N VAL A 35 4.20 10.58 4.44
CA VAL A 35 3.73 9.97 5.69
C VAL A 35 4.87 9.88 6.70
N ILE A 36 6.01 9.28 6.32
CA ILE A 36 7.17 9.13 7.22
C ILE A 36 7.76 10.49 7.59
N SER A 37 7.84 11.44 6.65
CA SER A 37 8.30 12.81 6.93
C SER A 37 7.44 13.48 8.00
N THR A 38 6.13 13.30 7.92
CA THR A 38 5.17 13.94 8.83
C THR A 38 5.16 13.27 10.20
N PHE A 39 5.09 11.93 10.25
CA PHE A 39 4.98 11.20 11.52
C PHE A 39 6.34 10.91 12.18
N GLY A 40 7.40 10.73 11.40
CA GLY A 40 8.73 10.35 11.89
C GLY A 40 9.62 11.53 12.25
N PHE A 41 9.50 12.65 11.54
CA PHE A 41 10.40 13.81 11.74
C PHE A 41 9.67 15.08 12.20
N GLY A 42 8.34 15.04 12.35
CA GLY A 42 7.56 16.18 12.84
C GLY A 42 7.66 17.41 11.93
N HIS A 43 7.87 17.22 10.63
CA HIS A 43 7.91 18.31 9.65
C HIS A 43 6.50 18.85 9.40
N PHE A 44 6.01 19.66 10.33
CA PHE A 44 4.75 20.35 10.22
C PHE A 44 4.99 21.75 9.66
N TYR A 45 4.81 21.91 8.36
CA TYR A 45 4.93 23.21 7.70
C TYR A 45 3.64 24.05 7.80
N LEU A 46 2.60 23.52 8.45
CA LEU A 46 1.24 24.05 8.45
C LEU A 46 0.75 24.39 9.86
N SER A 47 -0.12 25.41 9.97
CA SER A 47 -0.79 25.81 11.21
C SER A 47 -1.67 24.68 11.78
N GLY A 48 -1.94 24.68 13.08
CA GLY A 48 -2.56 23.57 13.82
C GLY A 48 -3.74 22.84 13.14
N GLU A 49 -4.75 23.56 12.63
CA GLU A 49 -5.89 22.93 11.93
C GLU A 49 -5.50 22.24 10.62
N LYS A 50 -4.59 22.85 9.86
CA LYS A 50 -4.09 22.33 8.57
C LYS A 50 -3.18 21.12 8.79
N GLN A 51 -2.40 21.14 9.87
CA GLN A 51 -1.61 19.99 10.32
C GLN A 51 -2.50 18.80 10.72
N MET A 52 -3.59 19.05 11.46
CA MET A 52 -4.54 18.02 11.85
C MET A 52 -5.24 17.40 10.61
N PHE A 53 -5.60 18.23 9.64
CA PHE A 53 -6.15 17.76 8.35
C PHE A 53 -5.16 16.90 7.57
N GLU A 54 -3.90 17.32 7.49
CA GLU A 54 -2.83 16.57 6.82
C GLU A 54 -2.59 15.19 7.46
N ILE A 55 -2.56 15.13 8.80
CA ILE A 55 -2.47 13.88 9.56
C ILE A 55 -3.65 12.95 9.26
N ILE A 56 -4.87 13.47 9.16
CA ILE A 56 -6.06 12.68 8.81
C ILE A 56 -5.95 12.13 7.40
N ILE A 57 -5.57 12.96 6.42
CA ILE A 57 -5.38 12.53 5.02
C ILE A 57 -4.31 11.44 4.92
N TYR A 58 -3.17 11.62 5.57
CA TYR A 58 -2.09 10.64 5.53
C TYR A 58 -2.47 9.33 6.19
N ASN A 59 -3.20 9.37 7.31
CA ASN A 59 -3.72 8.14 7.91
C ASN A 59 -4.70 7.43 6.98
N ILE A 60 -5.77 8.12 6.53
CA ILE A 60 -6.80 7.50 5.68
C ILE A 60 -6.19 6.98 4.37
N GLY A 61 -5.41 7.81 3.67
CA GLY A 61 -4.82 7.43 2.39
C GLY A 61 -3.80 6.29 2.52
N SER A 62 -3.12 6.16 3.65
CA SER A 62 -2.20 5.04 3.91
C SER A 62 -2.90 3.68 4.00
N PHE A 63 -4.22 3.63 4.24
CA PHE A 63 -5.00 2.39 4.17
C PHE A 63 -5.84 2.29 2.90
N VAL A 64 -6.36 3.41 2.38
CA VAL A 64 -7.17 3.45 1.16
C VAL A 64 -6.35 3.12 -0.09
N LEU A 65 -5.13 3.63 -0.23
CA LEU A 65 -4.29 3.38 -1.41
C LEU A 65 -3.93 1.88 -1.58
N PRO A 66 -3.41 1.18 -0.54
CA PRO A 66 -3.22 -0.27 -0.61
C PRO A 66 -4.50 -1.05 -0.88
N LEU A 67 -5.64 -0.61 -0.32
CA LEU A 67 -6.94 -1.27 -0.53
C LEU A 67 -7.40 -1.17 -1.99
N LEU A 68 -7.33 0.03 -2.58
CA LEU A 68 -7.65 0.24 -3.99
C LEU A 68 -6.73 -0.59 -4.90
N TYR A 69 -5.44 -0.65 -4.55
CA TYR A 69 -4.48 -1.48 -5.27
C TYR A 69 -4.78 -2.98 -5.14
N THR A 70 -5.21 -3.46 -3.97
CA THR A 70 -5.70 -4.83 -3.80
C THR A 70 -6.87 -5.11 -4.73
N PHE A 71 -7.87 -4.25 -4.81
CA PHE A 71 -9.01 -4.45 -5.71
C PHE A 71 -8.59 -4.43 -7.18
N TYR A 72 -7.66 -3.56 -7.56
CA TYR A 72 -7.09 -3.55 -8.91
C TYR A 72 -6.45 -4.90 -9.27
N ILE A 73 -5.62 -5.45 -8.37
CA ILE A 73 -4.95 -6.73 -8.56
C ILE A 73 -5.97 -7.87 -8.60
N LEU A 74 -6.94 -7.91 -7.67
CA LEU A 74 -7.98 -8.93 -7.64
C LEU A 74 -8.84 -8.91 -8.91
N GLY A 75 -9.14 -7.73 -9.46
CA GLY A 75 -9.85 -7.59 -10.73
C GLY A 75 -9.07 -8.13 -11.94
N HIS A 76 -7.74 -8.19 -11.87
CA HIS A 76 -6.88 -8.77 -12.92
C HIS A 76 -6.63 -10.27 -12.74
N VAL A 77 -6.93 -10.83 -11.57
CA VAL A 77 -6.62 -12.22 -11.24
C VAL A 77 -7.80 -13.12 -11.62
N GLN A 78 -7.59 -14.00 -12.61
CA GLN A 78 -8.52 -15.10 -12.86
C GLN A 78 -8.46 -16.11 -11.71
N TYR A 79 -9.54 -16.23 -10.94
CA TYR A 79 -9.67 -17.13 -9.78
C TYR A 79 -9.35 -18.61 -10.09
N ALA A 80 -9.44 -19.05 -11.34
CA ALA A 80 -9.11 -20.43 -11.74
C ALA A 80 -7.58 -20.72 -11.81
N LYS A 81 -6.71 -19.71 -11.78
CA LYS A 81 -5.26 -19.85 -12.01
C LYS A 81 -4.40 -19.68 -10.72
N ILE A 82 -4.93 -20.08 -9.56
CA ILE A 82 -4.34 -19.89 -8.21
C ILE A 82 -2.86 -20.26 -8.12
N LYS A 83 -2.42 -21.31 -8.82
CA LYS A 83 -1.03 -21.79 -8.77
C LYS A 83 0.02 -20.80 -9.32
N LYS A 84 -0.36 -19.84 -10.18
CA LYS A 84 0.53 -18.80 -10.75
C LYS A 84 0.38 -17.42 -10.09
N GLN A 85 -0.44 -17.28 -9.05
CA GLN A 85 -0.79 -15.99 -8.44
C GLN A 85 0.24 -15.47 -7.41
N SER A 86 1.36 -16.16 -7.18
CA SER A 86 2.38 -15.77 -6.18
C SER A 86 2.85 -14.32 -6.33
N LEU A 87 3.04 -13.84 -7.57
CA LEU A 87 3.49 -12.46 -7.81
C LEU A 87 2.44 -11.41 -7.41
N HIS A 88 1.18 -11.64 -7.74
CA HIS A 88 0.06 -10.72 -7.45
C HIS A 88 -0.13 -10.57 -5.93
N PHE A 89 -0.08 -11.68 -5.19
CA PHE A 89 -0.13 -11.65 -3.72
C PHE A 89 1.10 -10.99 -3.09
N LYS A 90 2.30 -11.19 -3.65
CA LYS A 90 3.50 -10.47 -3.21
C LYS A 90 3.36 -8.97 -3.41
N LEU A 91 2.81 -8.54 -4.54
CA LEU A 91 2.57 -7.12 -4.81
C LEU A 91 1.57 -6.51 -3.82
N ILE A 92 0.47 -7.21 -3.51
CA ILE A 92 -0.46 -6.81 -2.45
C ILE A 92 0.28 -6.70 -1.12
N GLY A 93 1.04 -7.71 -0.73
CA GLY A 93 1.81 -7.70 0.52
C GLY A 93 2.77 -6.52 0.63
N ILE A 94 3.51 -6.21 -0.45
CA ILE A 94 4.42 -5.06 -0.49
C ILE A 94 3.66 -3.73 -0.35
N ALA A 95 2.49 -3.60 -0.98
CA ALA A 95 1.70 -2.39 -0.90
C ALA A 95 1.15 -2.13 0.52
N TRP A 96 0.81 -3.20 1.24
CA TRP A 96 0.28 -3.12 2.61
C TRP A 96 1.34 -3.02 3.70
N LEU A 97 2.58 -3.45 3.43
CA LEU A 97 3.64 -3.51 4.43
C LEU A 97 3.83 -2.19 5.19
N PRO A 98 3.92 -1.00 4.54
CA PRO A 98 4.16 0.22 5.29
C PRO A 98 2.91 0.67 6.08
N SER A 99 1.70 0.34 5.62
CA SER A 99 0.45 0.57 6.37
C SER A 99 0.40 -0.23 7.65
N LEU A 100 0.89 -1.48 7.62
CA LEU A 100 1.00 -2.32 8.81
C LEU A 100 2.04 -1.76 9.79
N ILE A 101 3.16 -1.24 9.29
CA ILE A 101 4.16 -0.55 10.12
C ILE A 101 3.54 0.68 10.78
N LEU A 102 2.82 1.52 10.01
CA LEU A 102 2.13 2.69 10.55
C LEU A 102 1.10 2.30 11.61
N LEU A 103 0.30 1.26 11.36
CA LEU A 103 -0.67 0.74 12.32
C LEU A 103 0.00 0.32 13.63
N ALA A 104 1.12 -0.41 13.56
CA ALA A 104 1.88 -0.83 14.74
C ALA A 104 2.39 0.38 15.53
N VAL A 105 2.86 1.43 14.85
CA VAL A 105 3.28 2.68 15.50
C VAL A 105 2.11 3.37 16.19
N ILE A 106 0.96 3.52 15.52
CA ILE A 106 -0.25 4.13 16.11
C ILE A 106 -0.69 3.36 17.36
N CYS A 107 -0.75 2.03 17.30
CA CYS A 107 -1.11 1.19 18.44
C CYS A 107 -0.11 1.35 19.59
N TYR A 108 1.19 1.35 19.30
CA TYR A 108 2.23 1.56 20.31
C TYR A 108 2.07 2.92 21.00
N THR A 109 1.90 3.99 20.22
CA THR A 109 1.72 5.34 20.77
C THR A 109 0.46 5.42 21.65
N ALA A 110 -0.68 4.89 21.19
CA ALA A 110 -1.92 4.88 21.97
C ALA A 110 -1.76 4.16 23.32
N LEU A 111 -1.11 2.99 23.32
CA LEU A 111 -0.87 2.21 24.55
C LEU A 111 0.10 2.89 25.52
N THR A 112 1.05 3.68 25.03
CA THR A 112 2.02 4.40 25.87
C THR A 112 1.50 5.72 26.44
N ILE A 113 0.59 6.41 25.74
CA ILE A 113 -0.01 7.67 26.21
C ILE A 113 -0.92 7.40 27.41
N ASP A 114 -1.77 6.37 27.34
CA ASP A 114 -2.68 6.02 28.44
C ASP A 114 -1.90 5.64 29.70
N ASN A 115 -0.82 4.87 29.56
CA ASN A 115 -0.01 4.44 30.71
C ASN A 115 0.78 5.58 31.37
N ARG A 116 1.16 6.65 30.67
CA ARG A 116 1.92 7.77 31.29
C ARG A 116 1.10 8.55 32.32
N VAL A 117 -0.23 8.61 32.18
CA VAL A 117 -1.11 9.32 33.13
C VAL A 117 -1.27 8.54 34.45
N TYR A 118 -0.99 7.23 34.46
CA TYR A 118 -1.14 6.38 35.64
C TYR A 118 0.15 6.18 36.45
N PHE A 119 1.27 6.77 36.02
CA PHE A 119 2.58 6.66 36.70
C PHE A 119 3.15 8.01 37.19
N GLU A 120 2.37 9.10 37.14
CA GLU A 120 2.60 10.33 37.91
C GLU A 120 1.63 10.37 39.11
#